data_AF-K1YJF5-F1
#
_entry.id   AF-K1YJF5-F1
#
_cell.length_a   1.000
_cell.length_b   1.000
_cell.length_c   1.000
_cell.angle_alpha   90.00
_cell.angle_beta   90.00
_cell.angle_gamma   90.00
#
_symmetry.space_group_name_H-M   'P 1'
#
loop_
_entity.id
_entity.type
_entity.pdbx_description
1 polymer ?
#
loop_
_entity_poly.entity_id
_entity_poly.type
_entity_poly.pdbx_seq_one_letter_code
_entity_poly.pdbx_strand_id
1 'polypeptide(L)'
;MVIDKDTIEEPKSPEKPQDIPAEWKANILAFACHYCAFAAADLAGVMRLKYPPNVKVVRLPCTGKLDHIYILRAFERGVDGVFAAG
;
A
#
# COMPACT_ATOMS: atom_id res chain seq x y z
N MET A 1 -22.41 10.71 -10.84
CA MET A 1 -22.55 9.54 -9.96
C MET A 1 -22.16 9.98 -8.57
N VAL A 2 -23.16 10.25 -7.73
CA VAL A 2 -22.95 10.50 -6.31
C VAL A 2 -22.67 9.13 -5.70
N ILE A 3 -21.47 8.95 -5.13
CA ILE A 3 -21.12 7.71 -4.45
C ILE A 3 -21.70 7.84 -3.05
N ASP A 4 -22.85 7.22 -2.83
CA ASP A 4 -23.46 7.09 -1.51
C ASP A 4 -22.47 6.37 -0.57
N LYS A 5 -22.20 7.00 0.58
CA LYS A 5 -21.21 6.55 1.57
C LYS A 5 -21.67 5.32 2.39
N ASP A 6 -22.89 4.83 2.18
CA ASP A 6 -23.59 3.97 3.12
C ASP A 6 -23.63 2.48 2.73
N THR A 7 -22.81 2.02 1.78
CA THR A 7 -22.70 0.58 1.48
C THR A 7 -21.30 0.18 1.01
N ILE A 8 -20.29 0.47 1.83
CA ILE A 8 -19.03 -0.27 1.75
C ILE A 8 -19.25 -1.54 2.58
N GLU A 9 -19.66 -2.63 1.94
CA GLU A 9 -19.61 -3.94 2.59
C GLU A 9 -18.14 -4.24 2.93
N GLU A 10 -17.83 -4.32 4.23
CA GLU A 10 -16.50 -4.67 4.71
C GLU A 10 -16.07 -6.00 4.06
N PRO A 11 -14.92 -6.03 3.36
CA PRO A 11 -14.43 -7.28 2.78
C PRO A 11 -14.19 -8.26 3.93
N LYS A 12 -15.01 -9.31 4.01
CA LYS A 12 -14.84 -10.41 4.97
C LYS A 12 -13.56 -11.17 4.62
N SER A 13 -12.43 -10.69 5.15
CA SER A 13 -11.17 -11.43 5.07
C SER A 13 -11.35 -12.78 5.78
N PRO A 14 -10.80 -13.88 5.23
CA PRO A 14 -10.74 -15.16 5.94
C PRO A 14 -9.84 -15.11 7.18
N GLU A 15 -9.04 -14.04 7.34
CA GLU A 15 -8.16 -13.85 8.48
C GLU A 15 -8.93 -13.31 9.68
N LYS A 16 -8.62 -13.87 10.86
CA LYS A 16 -9.19 -13.39 12.12
C LYS A 16 -8.72 -11.96 12.38
N PRO A 17 -9.61 -11.02 12.69
CA PRO A 17 -9.23 -9.69 13.14
C PRO A 17 -8.24 -9.79 14.29
N GLN A 18 -7.10 -9.10 14.18
CA GLN A 18 -6.09 -9.04 15.23
C GLN A 18 -6.33 -7.78 16.07
N ASP A 19 -6.08 -7.89 17.38
CA ASP A 19 -6.15 -6.73 18.28
C ASP A 19 -4.95 -5.81 18.02
N ILE A 20 -5.20 -4.68 17.36
CA ILE A 20 -4.18 -3.68 17.02
C ILE A 20 -4.03 -2.72 18.21
N PRO A 21 -2.82 -2.59 18.80
CA PRO A 21 -2.61 -1.64 19.89
C PRO A 21 -2.80 -0.20 19.41
N ALA A 22 -3.42 0.65 20.24
CA ALA A 22 -3.84 1.99 19.85
C ALA A 22 -2.72 2.93 19.37
N GLU A 23 -1.47 2.68 19.78
CA GLU A 23 -0.30 3.52 19.47
C GLU A 23 0.56 2.96 18.32
N TRP A 24 0.20 1.80 17.78
CA TRP A 24 0.96 1.16 16.71
C TRP A 24 0.74 1.87 15.37
N LYS A 25 1.83 2.21 14.69
CA LYS A 25 1.82 2.80 13.34
C LYS A 25 2.45 1.81 12.37
N ALA A 26 1.63 1.18 11.55
CA ALA A 26 2.09 0.25 10.52
C ALA A 26 3.14 0.88 9.60
N ASN A 27 4.33 0.32 9.50
CA ASN A 27 5.35 0.71 8.55
C ASN A 27 5.11 -0.05 7.22
N ILE A 28 4.65 0.65 6.18
CA ILE A 28 4.28 0.04 4.91
C ILE A 28 5.27 0.41 3.81
N LEU A 29 5.75 -0.59 3.06
CA LEU A 29 6.60 -0.38 1.89
C LEU A 29 5.83 -0.67 0.60
N ALA A 30 5.69 0.33 -0.26
CA ALA A 30 4.98 0.23 -1.52
C ALA A 30 5.95 0.16 -2.71
N PHE A 31 5.96 -0.95 -3.43
CA PHE A 31 6.67 -1.10 -4.70
C PHE A 31 5.75 -0.65 -5.84
N ALA A 32 6.13 0.45 -6.50
CA ALA A 32 5.35 1.04 -7.57
C ALA A 32 6.11 0.96 -8.90
N CYS A 33 5.46 0.40 -9.92
CA CYS A 33 5.97 0.49 -11.29
C CYS A 33 6.04 1.95 -11.75
N HIS A 34 7.01 2.25 -12.60
CA HIS A 34 7.24 3.61 -13.08
C HIS A 34 6.07 4.15 -13.90
N TYR A 35 5.49 3.32 -14.77
CA TYR A 35 4.56 3.78 -15.80
C TYR A 35 3.11 3.91 -15.32
N CYS A 36 2.63 3.01 -14.47
CA CYS A 36 1.24 2.99 -14.02
C CYS A 36 1.12 3.44 -12.56
N ALA A 37 1.67 2.68 -11.62
CA ALA A 37 1.47 2.89 -10.19
C ALA A 37 2.13 4.17 -9.66
N PHE A 38 3.35 4.49 -10.10
CA PHE A 38 4.02 5.72 -9.71
C PHE A 38 3.33 6.95 -10.33
N ALA A 39 2.88 6.85 -11.59
CA ALA A 39 2.08 7.89 -12.22
C ALA A 39 0.72 8.11 -11.51
N ALA A 40 0.07 7.04 -11.05
CA ALA A 40 -1.14 7.13 -10.25
C ALA A 40 -0.88 7.77 -8.87
N ALA A 41 0.26 7.47 -8.24
CA ALA A 41 0.67 8.13 -7.00
C ALA A 41 0.93 9.64 -7.21
N ASP A 42 1.56 10.02 -8.33
CA ASP A 42 1.75 11.42 -8.70
C ASP A 42 0.40 12.12 -8.95
N LEU A 43 -0.54 11.45 -9.64
CA LEU A 43 -1.90 11.96 -9.84
C LEU A 43 -2.63 12.15 -8.51
N ALA A 44 -2.52 11.20 -7.57
CA ALA A 44 -3.08 11.35 -6.23
C ALA A 44 -2.50 12.57 -5.50
N GLY A 45 -1.21 12.85 -5.70
CA GLY A 45 -0.55 14.07 -5.23
C GLY A 45 -1.12 15.35 -5.85
N VAL A 46 -1.31 15.38 -7.18
CA VAL A 46 -1.94 16.50 -7.90
C VAL A 46 -3.37 16.76 -7.42
N MET A 47 -4.12 15.69 -7.17
CA MET A 47 -5.49 15.73 -6.62
C MET A 47 -5.53 16.07 -5.13
N ARG A 48 -4.37 16.18 -4.47
CA ARG A 48 -4.25 16.43 -3.02
C ARG A 48 -5.00 15.40 -2.17
N LEU A 49 -5.03 14.15 -2.62
CA LEU A 49 -5.60 13.05 -1.85
C LEU A 49 -4.71 12.81 -0.62
N LYS A 50 -5.33 12.84 0.56
CA LYS A 50 -4.63 12.56 1.81
C LYS A 50 -4.47 11.05 1.94
N TYR A 51 -3.25 10.64 2.24
CA TYR A 51 -2.94 9.28 2.65
C TYR A 51 -2.06 9.33 3.91
N PRO A 52 -2.08 8.25 4.72
CA PRO A 52 -1.22 8.15 5.90
C PRO A 52 0.29 8.22 5.57
N PRO A 53 1.12 8.96 6.34
CA PRO A 53 2.54 9.21 6.02
C PRO A 53 3.47 8.01 6.29
N ASN A 54 2.93 6.92 6.81
CA ASN A 54 3.63 5.69 7.15
C ASN A 54 3.88 4.77 5.94
N VAL A 55 3.39 5.16 4.75
CA VAL A 55 3.64 4.46 3.48
C VAL A 55 4.87 5.06 2.79
N LYS A 56 5.86 4.21 2.49
CA LYS A 56 7.09 4.60 1.77
C LYS A 56 7.08 3.98 0.38
N VAL A 57 7.19 4.80 -0.66
CA VAL A 57 7.13 4.33 -2.05
C VAL A 57 8.53 4.09 -2.61
N VAL A 58 8.76 2.89 -3.13
CA VAL A 58 9.95 2.48 -3.88
C VAL A 58 9.58 2.37 -5.35
N ARG A 59 10.23 3.18 -6.18
CA ARG A 59 10.02 3.18 -7.64
C ARG A 59 10.81 2.05 -8.30
N LEU A 60 10.12 1.29 -9.15
CA LEU A 60 10.68 0.24 -9.99
C LEU A 60 10.41 0.54 -11.47
N PRO A 61 11.24 0.04 -12.41
CA PRO A 61 10.96 0.23 -13.85
C PRO A 61 9.62 -0.43 -14.27
N CYS A 62 9.33 -1.62 -13.75
CA CYS A 62 8.08 -2.35 -13.94
C CYS A 62 7.88 -3.31 -12.75
N THR A 63 6.65 -3.74 -12.46
CA THR A 63 6.38 -4.79 -11.46
C THR A 63 7.03 -6.12 -11.80
N GLY A 64 7.30 -6.40 -13.07
CA GLY A 64 8.06 -7.59 -13.48
C GLY A 64 9.50 -7.65 -12.94
N LYS A 65 10.05 -6.54 -12.41
CA LYS A 65 11.34 -6.52 -11.72
C LYS A 65 11.25 -6.98 -10.26
N LEU A 66 10.03 -7.01 -9.69
CA LEU A 66 9.82 -7.37 -8.30
C LEU A 66 9.95 -8.90 -8.14
N ASP A 67 10.92 -9.28 -7.32
CA ASP A 67 11.18 -10.66 -6.89
C ASP A 67 10.77 -10.84 -5.42
N HIS A 68 10.34 -12.04 -5.06
CA HIS A 68 10.03 -12.45 -3.69
C HIS A 68 11.17 -12.13 -2.71
N ILE A 69 12.44 -12.19 -3.13
CA ILE A 69 13.60 -11.84 -2.29
C ILE A 69 13.48 -10.40 -1.76
N TYR A 70 13.00 -9.46 -2.57
CA TYR A 70 12.83 -8.06 -2.11
C TYR A 70 11.71 -7.93 -1.07
N ILE A 71 10.65 -8.71 -1.23
CA ILE A 71 9.51 -8.73 -0.30
C ILE A 71 9.94 -9.32 1.04
N LEU A 72 10.60 -10.49 1.02
CA LEU A 72 11.11 -11.14 2.23
C LEU A 72 12.12 -10.26 2.97
N ARG A 73 13.04 -9.62 2.24
CA ARG A 73 14.01 -8.69 2.81
C ARG A 73 13.34 -7.44 3.42
N ALA A 74 12.19 -7.02 2.92
CA ALA A 74 11.43 -5.93 3.53
C ALA A 74 10.88 -6.35 4.90
N PHE A 75 10.32 -7.55 5.00
CA PHE A 75 9.84 -8.11 6.27
C PHE A 75 10.99 -8.34 7.28
N GLU A 76 12.13 -8.87 6.82
CA GLU A 76 13.35 -9.00 7.67
C GLU A 76 13.81 -7.65 8.26
N ARG A 77 13.53 -6.54 7.58
CA ARG A 77 13.88 -5.18 8.01
C ARG A 77 12.82 -4.54 8.92
N GLY A 78 11.78 -5.27 9.32
CA GLY A 78 10.73 -4.76 10.20
C GLY A 78 9.69 -3.88 9.48
N VAL A 79 9.40 -4.19 8.22
CA VAL A 79 8.23 -3.65 7.52
C VAL A 79 7.02 -4.49 7.90
N ASP A 80 5.92 -3.86 8.32
CA ASP A 80 4.71 -4.55 8.76
C ASP A 80 3.84 -5.00 7.58
N GLY A 81 3.95 -4.31 6.44
CA GLY A 81 3.20 -4.64 5.24
C GLY A 81 3.89 -4.20 3.96
N VAL A 82 3.72 -5.01 2.91
CA VAL A 82 4.23 -4.70 1.57
C VAL A 82 3.06 -4.52 0.62
N PHE A 83 3.08 -3.45 -0.16
CA PHE A 83 2.13 -3.19 -1.23
C PHE A 83 2.86 -3.26 -2.57
N ALA A 84 2.34 -4.01 -3.54
CA ALA A 84 2.92 -4.10 -4.89
C ALA A 84 1.87 -3.69 -5.91
N ALA A 85 2.18 -2.68 -6.71
CA ALA A 85 1.27 -2.15 -7.74
C ALA A 85 2.01 -1.94 -9.06
N GLY A 86 1.35 -2.37 -10.14
CA GLY A 86 1.84 -2.41 -11.51
C GLY A 86 0.91 -1.76 -12.50
#